data_AF-A0A351R4B8-F1
#
_entry.id   AF-A0A351R4B8-F1
#
_cell.length_a   1.000
_cell.length_b   1.000
_cell.length_c   1.000
_cell.angle_alpha   90.00
_cell.angle_beta   90.00
_cell.angle_gamma   90.00
#
_symmetry.space_group_name_H-M   'P 1'
#
loop_
_entity.id
_entity.type
_entity.pdbx_description
1 polymer ?
#
loop_
_entity_poly.entity_id
_entity_poly.type
_entity_poly.pdbx_seq_one_letter_code
_entity_poly.pdbx_strand_id
1 'polypeptide(L)'
;MIQAVDGLVLQVFYKSGDKEILIRKALVSQGKDISGDYNVYDVTKKVSVKGKKRKVTIKGTEKKKNLAVWSDGTYSYSLYTSAGMSQKALIRLVKQVQ
;
A
#
# COMPACT_ATOMS: atom_id res chain seq x y z
N MET A 1 -3.35 -4.30 15.10
CA MET A 1 -3.32 -5.78 15.04
C MET A 1 -2.33 -6.22 13.97
N ILE A 2 -1.50 -7.22 14.25
CA ILE A 2 -0.56 -7.81 13.28
C ILE A 2 -0.97 -9.26 13.05
N GLN A 3 -0.96 -9.71 11.80
CA GLN A 3 -1.34 -11.07 11.42
C GLN A 3 -0.41 -11.60 10.33
N ALA A 4 -0.18 -12.91 10.33
CA ALA A 4 0.36 -13.66 9.20
C ALA A 4 -0.77 -14.46 8.57
N VAL A 5 -1.04 -14.23 7.28
CA VAL A 5 -2.06 -14.96 6.50
C VAL A 5 -1.37 -16.11 5.80
N ASP A 6 -1.74 -17.33 6.17
CA ASP A 6 -1.22 -18.60 5.64
C ASP A 6 0.32 -18.73 5.66
N GLY A 7 1.00 -17.94 6.51
CA GLY A 7 2.47 -17.83 6.52
C GLY A 7 3.08 -17.10 5.31
N LEU A 8 2.27 -16.59 4.38
CA LEU A 8 2.71 -16.00 3.11
C LEU A 8 2.71 -14.47 3.12
N VAL A 9 1.77 -13.86 3.84
CA VAL A 9 1.59 -12.40 3.87
C VAL A 9 1.57 -11.90 5.32
N LEU A 10 2.46 -10.98 5.64
CA LEU A 10 2.37 -10.17 6.86
C LEU A 10 1.41 -9.01 6.60
N GLN A 11 0.46 -8.80 7.51
CA GLN A 11 -0.42 -7.64 7.46
C GLN A 11 -0.56 -6.94 8.81
N VAL A 12 -0.58 -5.61 8.77
CA VAL A 12 -0.71 -4.72 9.93
C VAL A 12 -1.94 -3.84 9.75
N PHE A 13 -2.85 -3.93 10.71
CA PHE A 13 -4.05 -3.11 10.80
C PHE A 13 -3.88 -2.02 11.85
N TYR A 14 -4.11 -0.77 11.43
CA TYR A 14 -4.25 0.38 12.29
C TYR A 14 -5.67 0.93 12.15
N LYS A 15 -6.47 0.87 13.22
CA LYS A 15 -7.89 1.24 13.23
C LYS A 15 -8.16 2.40 14.18
N SER A 16 -9.05 3.30 13.78
CA SER A 16 -9.57 4.40 14.60
C SER A 16 -11.02 4.67 14.20
N GLY A 17 -11.97 4.18 15.02
CA GLY A 17 -13.38 4.08 14.61
C GLY A 17 -13.51 3.29 13.31
N ASP A 18 -14.26 3.83 12.36
CA ASP A 18 -14.50 3.22 11.03
C ASP A 18 -13.33 3.42 10.04
N LYS A 19 -12.26 4.09 10.47
CA LYS A 19 -11.08 4.35 9.62
C LYS A 19 -10.04 3.27 9.82
N GLU A 20 -9.47 2.81 8.73
CA GLU A 20 -8.43 1.79 8.72
C GLU A 20 -7.26 2.20 7.83
N ILE A 21 -6.06 1.82 8.25
CA ILE A 21 -4.88 1.65 7.41
C ILE A 21 -4.46 0.18 7.47
N LEU A 22 -4.26 -0.42 6.29
CA LEU A 22 -3.78 -1.78 6.13
C LEU A 22 -2.46 -1.78 5.36
N ILE A 23 -1.40 -2.24 6.01
CA ILE A 23 -0.09 -2.44 5.38
C ILE A 23 0.12 -3.93 5.18
N ARG A 24 0.55 -4.34 3.98
CA ARG A 24 0.92 -5.73 3.69
C ARG A 24 2.35 -5.82 3.17
N LYS A 25 3.00 -6.93 3.51
CA LYS A 25 4.33 -7.33 3.00
C LYS A 25 4.32 -8.82 2.72
N ALA A 26 4.85 -9.21 1.55
CA ALA A 26 5.02 -10.61 1.18
C ALA A 26 6.23 -10.75 0.25
N LEU A 27 6.74 -11.97 0.07
CA LEU A 27 7.74 -12.23 -0.98
C LEU A 27 7.16 -11.86 -2.34
N VAL A 28 8.01 -11.36 -3.25
CA VAL A 28 7.58 -10.96 -4.60
C VAL A 28 7.00 -12.14 -5.40
N SER A 29 7.32 -13.38 -5.02
CA SER A 29 6.73 -14.61 -5.58
C SER A 29 5.22 -14.72 -5.33
N GLN A 30 4.68 -14.02 -4.34
CA GLN A 30 3.24 -13.93 -4.06
C GLN A 30 2.50 -12.94 -5.00
N GLY A 31 3.23 -12.26 -5.89
CA GLY A 31 2.68 -11.34 -6.87
C GLY A 31 3.16 -9.90 -6.70
N LYS A 32 2.98 -9.11 -7.76
CA LYS A 32 3.41 -7.70 -7.81
C LYS A 32 2.48 -6.76 -7.02
N ASP A 33 1.22 -7.12 -6.88
CA ASP A 33 0.21 -6.41 -6.11
C ASP A 33 -0.44 -7.39 -5.12
N ILE A 34 -0.15 -7.20 -3.84
CA ILE A 34 -0.64 -8.05 -2.73
C ILE A 34 -1.73 -7.35 -1.92
N SER A 35 -2.28 -6.25 -2.44
CA SER A 35 -3.24 -5.41 -1.71
C SER A 35 -4.54 -6.12 -1.38
N GLY A 36 -4.94 -7.11 -2.20
CA GLY A 36 -6.28 -7.71 -2.15
C GLY A 36 -7.39 -6.71 -2.47
N ASP A 37 -7.05 -5.56 -3.05
CA ASP A 37 -7.97 -4.49 -3.41
C ASP A 37 -8.28 -4.60 -4.92
N TYR A 38 -9.50 -5.06 -5.22
CA TYR A 38 -10.02 -5.23 -6.57
C TYR A 38 -10.88 -4.04 -7.04
N ASN A 39 -10.89 -2.93 -6.28
CA ASN A 39 -11.66 -1.75 -6.67
C ASN A 39 -11.07 -1.08 -7.91
N VAL A 40 -11.95 -0.51 -8.73
CA VAL A 40 -11.59 0.39 -9.82
C VAL A 40 -11.51 1.81 -9.26
N TYR A 41 -10.42 2.51 -9.59
CA TYR A 41 -10.14 3.86 -9.10
C TYR A 41 -10.04 4.84 -10.27
N ASP A 42 -10.59 6.05 -10.09
CA ASP A 42 -10.52 7.13 -11.09
C ASP A 42 -9.08 7.46 -11.50
N VAL A 43 -8.16 7.42 -10.53
CA VAL A 43 -6.76 7.77 -10.73
C VAL A 43 -5.87 6.59 -10.38
N THR A 44 -5.03 6.18 -11.33
CA THR A 44 -3.89 5.27 -11.12
C THR A 44 -2.62 5.88 -11.72
N LYS A 45 -1.57 6.03 -10.91
CA LYS A 45 -0.30 6.61 -11.39
C LYS A 45 0.94 6.02 -10.72
N LYS A 46 2.06 6.02 -11.45
CA LYS A 46 3.37 5.60 -10.95
C LYS A 46 4.19 6.83 -10.55
N VAL A 47 4.68 6.85 -9.31
CA VAL A 47 5.50 7.95 -8.77
C VAL A 47 6.85 7.45 -8.27
N SER A 48 7.91 8.22 -8.50
CA SER A 48 9.20 7.98 -7.86
C SER A 48 9.17 8.49 -6.42
N VAL A 49 9.53 7.64 -5.46
CA VAL A 49 9.60 7.99 -4.04
C VAL A 49 11.03 7.87 -3.56
N LYS A 50 11.61 8.95 -3.03
CA LYS A 50 12.97 8.94 -2.44
C LYS A 50 13.08 7.82 -1.41
N GLY A 51 14.09 6.98 -1.56
CA GLY A 51 14.33 5.81 -0.70
C GLY A 51 13.66 4.51 -1.16
N LYS A 52 12.90 4.51 -2.26
CA LYS A 52 12.36 3.29 -2.89
C LYS A 52 13.11 2.97 -4.17
N LYS A 53 13.48 1.70 -4.33
CA LYS A 53 14.21 1.19 -5.51
C LYS A 53 13.37 1.27 -6.79
N ARG A 54 12.06 1.06 -6.69
CA ARG A 54 11.12 1.07 -7.82
C ARG A 54 10.02 2.11 -7.61
N LYS A 55 9.35 2.48 -8.70
CA LYS A 55 8.20 3.39 -8.67
C LYS A 55 7.06 2.77 -7.84
N VAL A 56 6.36 3.64 -7.11
CA VAL A 56 5.18 3.30 -6.33
C VAL A 56 3.95 3.57 -7.18
N THR A 57 3.06 2.59 -7.33
CA THR A 57 1.75 2.80 -7.96
C THR A 57 0.78 3.32 -6.90
N ILE A 58 0.18 4.48 -7.16
CA ILE A 58 -0.81 5.11 -6.28
C ILE A 58 -2.17 5.09 -6.98
N LYS A 59 -3.19 4.60 -6.28
CA LYS A 59 -4.59 4.54 -6.74
C LYS A 59 -5.53 5.31 -5.80
N GLY A 60 -6.60 5.90 -6.34
CA GLY A 60 -7.59 6.67 -5.58
C GLY A 60 -8.49 7.53 -6.46
N THR A 61 -9.19 8.49 -5.86
CA THR A 61 -9.90 9.57 -6.57
C THR A 61 -8.93 10.71 -6.90
N GLU A 62 -9.38 11.75 -7.61
CA GLU A 62 -8.55 12.94 -7.85
C GLU A 62 -8.06 13.59 -6.54
N LYS A 63 -8.97 13.76 -5.58
CA LYS A 63 -8.71 14.46 -4.30
C LYS A 63 -8.00 13.60 -3.26
N LYS A 64 -8.27 12.29 -3.21
CA LYS A 64 -7.75 11.38 -2.19
C LYS A 64 -7.14 10.13 -2.79
N LYS A 65 -6.06 9.65 -2.18
CA LYS A 65 -5.38 8.42 -2.55
C LYS A 65 -5.64 7.37 -1.47
N ASN A 66 -6.02 6.18 -1.91
CA ASN A 66 -6.49 5.10 -1.06
C ASN A 66 -5.50 3.95 -1.02
N LEU A 67 -4.75 3.73 -2.10
CA LEU A 67 -3.85 2.59 -2.20
C LEU A 67 -2.49 2.99 -2.76
N ALA A 68 -1.43 2.48 -2.14
CA ALA A 68 -0.08 2.45 -2.69
C ALA A 68 0.39 1.00 -2.81
N VAL A 69 1.01 0.65 -3.94
CA VAL A 69 1.59 -0.67 -4.22
C VAL A 69 2.99 -0.51 -4.77
N TRP A 70 3.96 -1.22 -4.21
CA TRP A 70 5.35 -1.21 -4.69
C TRP A 70 6.08 -2.50 -4.38
N SER A 71 7.28 -2.62 -4.93
CA SER A 71 8.19 -3.74 -4.70
C SER A 71 9.62 -3.19 -4.63
N ASP A 72 10.48 -3.81 -3.82
CA ASP A 72 11.91 -3.50 -3.75
C ASP A 72 12.79 -4.49 -4.55
N GLY A 73 12.16 -5.47 -5.21
CA GLY A 73 12.81 -6.58 -5.90
C GLY A 73 12.72 -7.92 -5.16
N THR A 74 12.68 -7.90 -3.84
CA THR A 74 12.60 -9.10 -2.99
C THR A 74 11.19 -9.28 -2.44
N TYR A 75 10.59 -8.19 -1.98
CA TYR A 75 9.27 -8.15 -1.39
C TYR A 75 8.32 -7.29 -2.22
N SER A 76 7.03 -7.61 -2.09
CA SER A 76 5.90 -6.80 -2.52
C SER A 76 5.24 -6.18 -1.31
N TYR A 77 4.73 -4.98 -1.49
CA TYR A 77 4.14 -4.16 -0.43
C TYR A 77 2.86 -3.52 -0.91
N SER A 78 1.92 -3.35 0.01
CA SER A 78 0.77 -2.47 -0.19
C SER A 78 0.49 -1.65 1.06
N LEU A 79 -0.07 -0.46 0.86
CA LEU A 79 -0.63 0.37 1.92
C LEU A 79 -1.99 0.89 1.45
N TYR A 80 -3.04 0.39 2.09
CA TYR A 80 -4.42 0.81 1.89
C TYR A 80 -4.88 1.74 3.02
N THR A 81 -5.77 2.69 2.70
CA THR A 81 -6.49 3.51 3.68
C THR A 81 -7.96 3.68 3.28
N SER A 82 -8.88 3.38 4.20
CA SER A 82 -10.32 3.44 3.91
C SER A 82 -10.82 4.87 3.70
N ALA A 83 -10.34 5.82 4.50
CA ALA A 83 -10.76 7.23 4.41
C ALA A 83 -10.15 8.00 3.22
N GLY A 84 -9.12 7.43 2.58
CA GLY A 84 -8.26 8.13 1.64
C GLY A 84 -7.42 9.23 2.33
N MET A 85 -6.31 9.61 1.71
CA MET A 85 -5.48 10.73 2.19
C MET A 85 -4.83 11.50 1.05
N SER A 86 -4.22 12.65 1.35
CA SER A 86 -3.43 13.36 0.34
C SER A 86 -2.25 12.50 -0.12
N GLN A 87 -1.84 12.65 -1.38
CA GLN A 87 -0.67 11.92 -1.89
C GLN A 87 0.60 12.19 -1.06
N LYS A 88 0.77 13.42 -0.56
CA LYS A 88 1.91 13.79 0.30
C LYS A 88 1.89 13.01 1.62
N ALA A 89 0.72 12.79 2.21
CA ALA A 89 0.58 11.96 3.41
C ALA A 89 0.88 10.49 3.10
N LEU A 90 0.30 9.94 2.02
CA LEU A 90 0.51 8.56 1.61
C LEU A 90 1.99 8.26 1.34
N ILE A 91 2.68 9.13 0.60
CA ILE A 91 4.12 8.99 0.32
C ILE A 91 4.96 9.04 1.60
N ARG A 92 4.57 9.85 2.59
CA ARG A 92 5.27 9.89 3.89
C ARG A 92 5.19 8.53 4.60
N LEU A 93 4.03 7.87 4.57
CA LEU A 93 3.88 6.53 5.15
C LEU A 93 4.63 5.46 4.36
N VAL A 94 4.55 5.49 3.02
CA VAL A 94 5.29 4.56 2.14
C VAL A 94 6.78 4.58 2.44
N LYS A 95 7.37 5.74 2.76
CA LYS A 95 8.79 5.86 3.13
C LYS A 95 9.14 5.11 4.42
N GLN A 96 8.20 4.93 5.35
CA GLN A 96 8.44 4.25 6.63
C GLN A 96 8.38 2.72 6.52
N VAL A 97 7.74 2.19 5.48
CA VAL A 97 7.57 0.73 5.33
C VAL A 97 8.78 0.14 4.61
N GLN A 98 9.50 -0.80 5.24
CA GLN A 98 10.70 -1.47 4.70
C GLN A 98 10.48 -2.95 4.45
#